data_AF-A0A3D1X5H5-F1
#
_entry.id   AF-A0A3D1X5H5-F1
#
_cell.length_a   1.000
_cell.length_b   1.000
_cell.length_c   1.000
_cell.angle_alpha   90.00
_cell.angle_beta   90.00
_cell.angle_gamma   90.00
#
_symmetry.space_group_name_H-M   'P 1'
#
loop_
_entity.id
_entity.type
_entity.pdbx_description
1 polymer ?
#
loop_
_entity_poly.entity_id
_entity_poly.type
_entity_poly.pdbx_seq_one_letter_code
_entity_poly.pdbx_strand_id
1 'polypeptide(L)'
;MVGTGLGAAKGILIKNAESLERAHKIQTVILDKTGTITEGKPSVTDVVQLNDCDETTLLQRTASVEKRSEHPLAQAVVEYVQRKDISLVDIETFQSHTGLGVTGVVDGDAVAIGNLAMMKEYAVQTVEAETVAARMSAEGKTSIFIAINGVLSGVIGLADRIKPSSKDAIVLMKEMGMNVV
;
A
#
# COMPACT_ATOMS: atom_id res chain seq x y z
N MET A 1 -40.89 -0.96 7.52
CA MET A 1 -39.49 -1.02 7.04
C MET A 1 -39.41 -0.74 5.54
N VAL A 2 -39.82 0.46 5.09
CA VAL A 2 -39.71 0.85 3.67
C VAL A 2 -38.35 1.48 3.39
N GLY A 3 -37.81 2.28 4.32
CA GLY A 3 -36.53 2.97 4.16
C GLY A 3 -35.32 2.05 3.98
N THR A 4 -35.28 0.90 4.67
CA THR A 4 -34.21 -0.10 4.50
C THR A 4 -34.29 -0.79 3.14
N GLY A 5 -35.50 -1.09 2.64
CA GLY A 5 -35.71 -1.66 1.30
C GLY A 5 -35.33 -0.69 0.18
N LEU A 6 -35.67 0.61 0.33
CA LEU A 6 -35.25 1.65 -0.60
C LEU A 6 -33.72 1.83 -0.61
N GLY A 7 -33.08 1.75 0.56
CA GLY A 7 -31.62 1.75 0.67
C GLY A 7 -30.99 0.59 -0.10
N ALA A 8 -31.48 -0.63 0.08
CA ALA A 8 -30.96 -1.81 -0.60
C ALA A 8 -31.09 -1.72 -2.14
N ALA A 9 -32.20 -1.19 -2.65
CA ALA A 9 -32.38 -0.92 -4.08
C ALA A 9 -31.36 0.10 -4.65
N LYS A 10 -30.75 0.91 -3.78
CA LYS A 10 -29.68 1.86 -4.10
C LYS A 10 -28.28 1.36 -3.68
N GLY A 11 -28.14 0.09 -3.31
CA GLY A 11 -26.87 -0.49 -2.90
C GLY A 11 -26.41 -0.15 -1.47
N ILE A 12 -27.31 0.39 -0.63
CA ILE A 12 -27.03 0.74 0.77
C ILE A 12 -27.69 -0.30 1.69
N LEU A 13 -26.88 -1.17 2.30
CA LEU A 13 -27.37 -2.18 3.23
C LEU A 13 -27.38 -1.64 4.67
N ILE A 14 -28.57 -1.44 5.22
CA ILE A 14 -28.77 -0.91 6.58
C ILE A 14 -29.18 -2.07 7.50
N LYS A 15 -28.33 -2.41 8.48
CA LYS A 15 -28.51 -3.59 9.33
C LYS A 15 -29.73 -3.51 10.27
N ASN A 16 -30.05 -2.33 10.79
CA ASN A 16 -31.19 -2.12 11.70
C ASN A 16 -31.79 -0.71 11.58
N ALA A 17 -33.01 -0.52 12.08
CA ALA A 17 -33.72 0.76 11.99
C ALA A 17 -33.02 1.89 12.76
N GLU A 18 -32.40 1.58 13.90
CA GLU A 18 -31.65 2.53 14.71
C GLU A 18 -30.50 3.18 13.92
N SER A 19 -29.83 2.42 13.05
CA SER A 19 -28.76 2.96 12.19
C SER A 19 -29.28 4.03 11.24
N LEU A 20 -30.50 3.87 10.70
CA LEU A 20 -31.14 4.84 9.81
C LEU A 20 -31.50 6.13 10.56
N GLU A 21 -32.03 6.00 11.78
CA GLU A 21 -32.36 7.17 12.62
C GLU A 21 -31.11 7.93 13.07
N ARG A 22 -30.04 7.20 13.43
CA ARG A 22 -28.76 7.81 13.80
C ARG A 22 -28.08 8.48 12.62
N ALA A 23 -28.16 7.91 11.42
CA ALA A 23 -27.55 8.46 10.22
C ALA A 23 -28.00 9.91 9.93
N HIS A 24 -29.27 10.23 10.17
CA HIS A 24 -29.80 11.59 10.01
C HIS A 24 -29.17 12.62 10.97
N LYS A 25 -28.64 12.18 12.12
CA LYS A 25 -28.06 13.05 13.15
C LYS A 25 -26.54 13.18 13.03
N ILE A 26 -25.91 12.54 12.03
CA ILE A 26 -24.47 12.58 11.84
C ILE A 26 -24.05 14.00 11.44
N GLN A 27 -23.08 14.55 12.18
CA GLN A 27 -22.48 15.85 11.90
C GLN A 27 -21.03 15.73 11.42
N THR A 28 -20.37 14.60 11.69
CA THR A 28 -18.98 14.35 11.31
C THR A 28 -18.83 12.95 10.71
N VAL A 29 -18.15 12.86 9.58
CA VAL A 29 -17.79 11.61 8.91
C VAL A 29 -16.27 11.52 8.89
N ILE A 30 -15.72 10.49 9.53
CA ILE A 30 -14.30 10.16 9.46
C ILE A 30 -14.16 9.06 8.42
N LEU A 31 -13.42 9.32 7.36
CA LEU A 31 -13.27 8.37 6.26
C LEU A 31 -11.96 7.61 6.42
N ASP A 32 -12.04 6.28 6.32
CA ASP A 32 -10.84 5.49 6.08
C ASP A 32 -10.30 5.79 4.68
N LYS A 33 -8.98 5.69 4.50
CA LYS A 33 -8.35 5.93 3.19
C LYS A 33 -8.51 4.70 2.31
N THR A 34 -7.89 3.61 2.73
CA THR A 34 -7.65 2.42 1.90
C THR A 34 -8.95 1.67 1.67
N GLY A 35 -9.36 1.48 0.41
CA GLY A 35 -10.58 0.76 0.05
C GLY A 35 -11.89 1.53 0.29
N THR A 36 -11.86 2.65 1.02
CA THR A 36 -13.00 3.55 1.20
C THR A 36 -12.92 4.72 0.22
N ILE A 37 -11.95 5.63 0.38
CA ILE A 37 -11.69 6.73 -0.57
C ILE A 37 -10.95 6.22 -1.80
N THR A 38 -10.07 5.25 -1.63
CA THR A 38 -9.26 4.66 -2.70
C THR A 38 -9.82 3.31 -3.16
N GLU A 39 -9.37 2.80 -4.30
CA GLU A 39 -9.83 1.56 -4.91
C GLU A 39 -9.50 0.30 -4.08
N GLY A 40 -8.62 0.41 -3.09
CA GLY A 40 -8.14 -0.70 -2.27
C GLY A 40 -7.13 -1.57 -3.02
N LYS A 41 -6.56 -1.05 -4.11
CA LYS A 41 -5.65 -1.75 -5.02
C LYS A 41 -4.41 -0.89 -5.19
N PRO A 42 -3.43 -1.01 -4.28
CA PRO A 42 -2.19 -0.27 -4.42
C PRO A 42 -1.49 -0.65 -5.72
N SER A 43 -0.74 0.30 -6.27
CA SER A 43 0.09 0.11 -7.45
C SER A 43 1.43 0.78 -7.24
N VAL A 44 2.49 0.19 -7.78
CA VAL A 44 3.81 0.82 -7.78
C VAL A 44 3.76 2.06 -8.66
N THR A 45 4.09 3.22 -8.07
CA THR A 45 4.16 4.51 -8.76
C THR A 45 5.59 4.95 -9.02
N ASP A 46 6.53 4.53 -8.17
CA ASP A 46 7.91 4.99 -8.22
C ASP A 46 8.85 3.85 -7.88
N VAL A 47 9.97 3.77 -8.58
CA VAL A 47 11.08 2.88 -8.26
C VAL A 47 12.34 3.75 -8.22
N VAL A 48 13.02 3.76 -7.09
CA VAL A 48 14.26 4.51 -6.89
C VAL A 48 15.36 3.51 -6.55
N GLN A 49 16.26 3.30 -7.50
CA GLN A 49 17.47 2.48 -7.31
C GLN A 49 18.56 3.28 -6.60
N LEU A 50 19.36 2.58 -5.79
CA LEU A 50 20.50 3.14 -5.04
C LEU A 50 21.72 2.24 -5.23
N ASN A 51 22.92 2.77 -4.95
CA ASN A 51 24.18 2.02 -4.93
C ASN A 51 24.47 1.22 -6.22
N ASP A 52 24.17 1.81 -7.38
CA ASP A 52 24.36 1.22 -8.71
C ASP A 52 23.67 -0.15 -8.91
N CYS A 53 22.67 -0.48 -8.10
CA CYS A 53 21.85 -1.66 -8.28
C CYS A 53 20.99 -1.48 -9.55
N ASP A 54 21.08 -2.44 -10.47
CA ASP A 54 20.26 -2.46 -11.67
C ASP A 54 18.76 -2.61 -11.32
N GLU A 55 17.91 -1.78 -11.92
CA GLU A 55 16.46 -1.76 -11.68
C GLU A 55 15.83 -3.14 -11.89
N THR A 56 16.24 -3.87 -12.94
CA THR A 56 15.68 -5.19 -13.24
C THR A 56 16.01 -6.18 -12.14
N THR A 57 17.25 -6.18 -11.66
CA THR A 57 17.72 -7.01 -10.57
C THR A 57 17.00 -6.68 -9.26
N LEU A 58 16.89 -5.38 -8.93
CA LEU A 58 16.16 -4.90 -7.76
C LEU A 58 14.71 -5.40 -7.79
N LEU A 59 14.01 -5.18 -8.90
CA LEU A 59 12.60 -5.55 -9.07
C LEU A 59 12.40 -7.07 -9.06
N GLN A 60 13.23 -7.81 -9.79
CA GLN A 60 13.16 -9.27 -9.85
C GLN A 60 13.31 -9.89 -8.46
N ARG A 61 14.34 -9.51 -7.71
CA ARG A 61 14.60 -10.03 -6.37
C ARG A 61 13.47 -9.64 -5.40
N THR A 62 13.05 -8.38 -5.45
CA THR A 62 11.96 -7.88 -4.60
C THR A 62 10.67 -8.65 -4.83
N ALA A 63 10.22 -8.76 -6.09
CA ALA A 63 8.98 -9.45 -6.42
C ALA A 63 9.07 -10.97 -6.19
N SER A 64 10.25 -11.58 -6.33
CA SER A 64 10.44 -13.02 -6.07
C SER A 64 10.21 -13.35 -4.59
N VAL A 65 10.70 -12.51 -3.68
CA VAL A 65 10.41 -12.64 -2.23
C VAL A 65 8.97 -12.29 -1.91
N GLU A 66 8.46 -11.16 -2.42
CA GLU A 66 7.09 -10.68 -2.17
C GLU A 66 6.01 -11.61 -2.72
N LYS A 67 6.32 -12.47 -3.70
CA LYS A 67 5.40 -13.50 -4.22
C LYS A 67 4.87 -14.45 -3.13
N ARG A 68 5.61 -14.65 -2.04
CA ARG A 68 5.16 -15.47 -0.89
C ARG A 68 4.36 -14.69 0.16
N SER A 69 4.26 -13.37 0.04
CA SER A 69 3.52 -12.50 0.95
C SER A 69 2.08 -12.32 0.47
N GLU A 70 1.12 -12.41 1.40
CA GLU A 70 -0.30 -12.16 1.11
C GLU A 70 -0.68 -10.67 1.23
N HIS A 71 0.28 -9.80 1.53
CA HIS A 71 0.01 -8.39 1.75
C HIS A 71 -0.38 -7.67 0.44
N PRO A 72 -1.39 -6.78 0.42
CA PRO A 72 -1.79 -6.07 -0.80
C PRO A 72 -0.66 -5.28 -1.48
N LEU A 73 0.27 -4.71 -0.69
CA LEU A 73 1.46 -4.04 -1.25
C LEU A 73 2.41 -5.01 -1.95
N ALA A 74 2.58 -6.23 -1.43
CA ALA A 74 3.41 -7.26 -2.03
C ALA A 74 2.86 -7.66 -3.41
N GLN A 75 1.55 -7.90 -3.46
CA GLN A 75 0.84 -8.20 -4.70
C GLN A 75 1.02 -7.09 -5.74
N ALA A 76 0.91 -5.82 -5.32
CA ALA A 76 1.13 -4.68 -6.21
C ALA A 76 2.54 -4.63 -6.82
N VAL A 77 3.58 -4.99 -6.05
CA VAL A 77 4.95 -5.11 -6.55
C VAL A 77 5.05 -6.28 -7.53
N VAL A 78 4.56 -7.46 -7.17
CA VAL A 78 4.59 -8.66 -8.03
C VAL A 78 3.91 -8.38 -9.37
N GLU A 79 2.71 -7.79 -9.36
CA GLU A 79 1.99 -7.44 -10.58
C GLU A 79 2.74 -6.38 -11.41
N TYR A 80 3.36 -5.39 -10.76
CA TYR A 80 4.16 -4.38 -11.45
C TYR A 80 5.34 -5.00 -12.20
N VAL A 81 6.06 -5.92 -11.56
CA VAL A 81 7.21 -6.62 -12.14
C VAL A 81 6.78 -7.56 -13.28
N GLN A 82 5.67 -8.28 -13.11
CA GLN A 82 5.10 -9.11 -14.18
C GLN A 82 4.68 -8.30 -15.41
N ARG A 83 4.08 -7.11 -15.22
CA ARG A 83 3.74 -6.20 -16.33
C ARG A 83 4.95 -5.63 -17.08
N LYS A 84 6.15 -5.69 -16.47
CA LYS A 84 7.42 -5.34 -17.11
C LYS A 84 8.08 -6.52 -17.81
N ASP A 85 7.41 -7.68 -17.90
CA ASP A 85 7.95 -8.92 -18.47
C ASP A 85 9.24 -9.41 -17.77
N ILE A 86 9.42 -9.05 -16.50
CA ILE A 86 10.54 -9.51 -15.67
C ILE A 86 10.15 -10.84 -15.04
N SER A 87 10.86 -11.90 -15.40
CA SER A 87 10.66 -13.24 -14.85
C SER A 87 11.03 -13.29 -13.37
N LEU A 88 10.15 -13.86 -12.55
CA LEU A 88 10.44 -14.13 -11.14
C LEU A 88 11.28 -15.40 -11.02
N VAL A 89 12.14 -15.44 -10.01
CA VAL A 89 13.01 -16.58 -9.69
C VAL A 89 12.53 -17.26 -8.43
N ASP A 90 12.96 -18.51 -8.23
CA ASP A 90 12.68 -19.23 -6.99
C ASP A 90 13.50 -18.64 -5.83
N ILE A 91 12.94 -18.75 -4.63
CA ILE A 91 13.58 -18.28 -3.40
C ILE A 91 13.91 -19.48 -2.52
N GLU A 92 15.04 -19.41 -1.83
CA GLU A 92 15.53 -20.47 -0.95
C GLU A 92 14.85 -20.38 0.42
N THR A 93 14.63 -19.17 0.92
CA THR A 93 14.01 -18.92 2.22
C THR A 93 13.00 -17.77 2.15
N PHE A 94 12.04 -17.79 3.07
CA PHE A 94 11.07 -16.73 3.26
C PHE A 94 10.72 -16.60 4.75
N GLN A 95 10.71 -15.38 5.26
CA GLN A 95 10.22 -15.06 6.59
C GLN A 95 9.42 -13.77 6.56
N SER A 96 8.31 -13.76 7.29
CA SER A 96 7.44 -12.59 7.46
C SER A 96 7.63 -12.01 8.87
N HIS A 97 7.87 -10.71 8.93
CA HIS A 97 8.09 -9.96 10.16
C HIS A 97 6.92 -9.01 10.36
N THR A 98 5.98 -9.39 11.23
CA THR A 98 4.70 -8.67 11.41
C THR A 98 4.94 -7.20 11.76
N GLY A 99 4.33 -6.30 10.97
CA GLY A 99 4.45 -4.85 11.16
C GLY A 99 5.76 -4.24 10.65
N LEU A 100 6.67 -5.05 10.10
CA LEU A 100 7.99 -4.62 9.62
C LEU A 100 8.16 -4.85 8.11
N GLY A 101 7.97 -6.09 7.65
CA GLY A 101 8.24 -6.48 6.27
C GLY A 101 8.50 -7.97 6.10
N VAL A 102 9.24 -8.34 5.07
CA VAL A 102 9.60 -9.73 4.72
C VAL A 102 11.08 -9.84 4.39
N THR A 103 11.66 -11.02 4.62
CA THR A 103 13.01 -11.38 4.19
C THR A 103 12.99 -12.66 3.38
N GLY A 104 13.98 -12.83 2.52
CA GLY A 104 14.21 -14.08 1.81
C GLY A 104 15.64 -14.17 1.26
N VAL A 105 15.95 -15.32 0.67
CA VAL A 105 17.22 -15.54 -0.04
C VAL A 105 16.92 -15.89 -1.48
N VAL A 106 17.57 -15.20 -2.41
CA VAL A 106 17.38 -15.36 -3.86
C VAL A 106 18.76 -15.50 -4.49
N ASP A 107 19.04 -16.62 -5.16
CA ASP A 107 20.35 -16.92 -5.75
C ASP A 107 21.52 -16.66 -4.77
N GLY A 108 21.38 -17.08 -3.50
CA GLY A 108 22.36 -16.84 -2.44
C GLY A 108 22.40 -15.43 -1.83
N ASP A 109 21.71 -14.43 -2.41
CA ASP A 109 21.67 -13.08 -1.87
C ASP A 109 20.55 -12.92 -0.83
N ALA A 110 20.88 -12.34 0.33
CA ALA A 110 19.92 -12.02 1.38
C ALA A 110 19.15 -10.75 1.02
N VAL A 111 17.83 -10.84 0.92
CA VAL A 111 16.93 -9.75 0.53
C VAL A 111 16.01 -9.42 1.71
N ALA A 112 15.96 -8.14 2.09
CA ALA A 112 15.05 -7.61 3.10
C ALA A 112 14.17 -6.51 2.50
N ILE A 113 12.86 -6.61 2.67
CA ILE A 113 11.87 -5.71 2.08
C ILE A 113 10.93 -5.26 3.19
N GLY A 114 10.89 -3.97 3.51
CA GLY A 114 10.08 -3.51 4.63
C GLY A 114 10.10 -2.02 4.86
N ASN A 115 9.63 -1.61 6.02
CA ASN A 115 9.62 -0.21 6.44
C ASN A 115 10.96 0.23 7.05
N LEU A 116 11.05 1.52 7.42
CA LEU A 116 12.26 2.09 8.01
C LEU A 116 12.64 1.44 9.35
N ALA A 117 11.68 0.94 10.12
CA ALA A 117 11.97 0.26 11.40
C ALA A 117 12.72 -1.07 11.15
N MET A 118 12.30 -1.83 10.13
CA MET A 118 13.01 -3.03 9.70
C MET A 118 14.43 -2.71 9.26
N MET A 119 14.63 -1.68 8.44
CA MET A 119 15.97 -1.32 7.98
C MET A 119 16.92 -1.00 9.15
N LYS A 120 16.41 -0.33 10.20
CA LYS A 120 17.16 -0.06 11.42
C LYS A 120 17.49 -1.32 12.21
N GLU A 121 16.56 -2.27 12.31
CA GLU A 121 16.77 -3.54 13.01
C GLU A 121 17.87 -4.38 12.35
N TYR A 122 17.94 -4.35 11.01
CA TYR A 122 18.98 -5.03 10.24
C TYR A 122 20.26 -4.20 10.07
N ALA A 123 20.39 -3.08 10.78
CA ALA A 123 21.53 -2.16 10.71
C ALA A 123 21.86 -1.65 9.29
N VAL A 124 20.84 -1.52 8.43
CA VAL A 124 20.97 -1.00 7.07
C VAL A 124 21.03 0.54 7.12
N GLN A 125 22.01 1.14 6.46
CA GLN A 125 22.14 2.60 6.39
C GLN A 125 21.08 3.19 5.44
N THR A 126 20.22 4.07 5.96
CA THR A 126 19.06 4.63 5.23
C THR A 126 19.13 6.12 4.92
N VAL A 127 20.22 6.81 5.30
CA VAL A 127 20.32 8.28 5.27
C VAL A 127 19.93 8.88 3.90
N GLU A 128 20.40 8.26 2.81
CA GLU A 128 20.12 8.74 1.44
C GLU A 128 18.66 8.53 1.02
N ALA A 129 18.01 7.49 1.56
CA ALA A 129 16.65 7.11 1.21
C ALA A 129 15.58 7.77 2.08
N GLU A 130 15.93 8.27 3.27
CA GLU A 130 14.98 8.95 4.16
C GLU A 130 14.38 10.19 3.52
N THR A 131 15.18 10.96 2.78
CA THR A 131 14.69 12.13 2.04
C THR A 131 13.72 11.73 0.92
N VAL A 132 14.04 10.65 0.19
CA VAL A 132 13.19 10.10 -0.87
C VAL A 132 11.86 9.61 -0.30
N ALA A 133 11.90 8.86 0.79
CA ALA A 133 10.72 8.33 1.46
C ALA A 133 9.85 9.44 2.07
N ALA A 134 10.47 10.48 2.66
CA ALA A 134 9.74 11.64 3.17
C ALA A 134 9.00 12.38 2.05
N ARG A 135 9.62 12.57 0.89
CA ARG A 135 8.96 13.14 -0.30
C ARG A 135 7.77 12.29 -0.75
N MET A 136 7.98 10.98 -0.91
CA MET A 136 6.91 10.04 -1.30
C MET A 136 5.74 10.07 -0.30
N SER A 137 6.04 10.13 0.99
CA SER A 137 5.03 10.22 2.04
C SER A 137 4.23 11.53 1.96
N ALA A 138 4.88 12.66 1.68
CA ALA A 138 4.21 13.94 1.46
C ALA A 138 3.28 13.92 0.23
N GLU A 139 3.57 13.07 -0.76
CA GLU A 139 2.72 12.83 -1.93
C GLU A 139 1.61 11.78 -1.66
N GLY A 140 1.48 11.29 -0.42
CA GLY A 140 0.47 10.31 -0.01
C GLY A 140 0.81 8.87 -0.39
N LYS A 141 2.06 8.59 -0.77
CA LYS A 141 2.55 7.27 -1.15
C LYS A 141 3.10 6.52 0.05
N THR A 142 3.01 5.20 0.00
CA THR A 142 3.65 4.30 0.96
C THR A 142 4.99 3.85 0.38
N SER A 143 6.08 4.10 1.10
CA SER A 143 7.41 3.65 0.71
C SER A 143 7.76 2.30 1.33
N ILE A 144 8.27 1.37 0.53
CA ILE A 144 8.95 0.15 0.98
C ILE A 144 10.43 0.25 0.63
N PHE A 145 11.29 -0.16 1.55
CA PHE A 145 12.74 -0.15 1.43
C PHE A 145 13.22 -1.55 1.10
N ILE A 146 14.22 -1.65 0.23
CA ILE A 146 14.78 -2.91 -0.22
C ILE A 146 16.27 -2.90 0.08
N ALA A 147 16.72 -3.87 0.85
CA ALA A 147 18.13 -4.11 1.13
C ALA A 147 18.55 -5.47 0.58
N ILE A 148 19.72 -5.51 -0.07
CA ILE A 148 20.35 -6.73 -0.58
C ILE A 148 21.71 -6.85 0.09
N ASN A 149 21.98 -8.01 0.72
CA ASN A 149 23.21 -8.30 1.44
C ASN A 149 23.58 -7.21 2.48
N GLY A 150 22.57 -6.68 3.19
CA GLY A 150 22.74 -5.65 4.23
C GLY A 150 22.95 -4.23 3.69
N VAL A 151 22.94 -4.03 2.38
CA VAL A 151 23.09 -2.71 1.75
C VAL A 151 21.74 -2.27 1.20
N LEU A 152 21.36 -1.01 1.43
CA LEU A 152 20.13 -0.47 0.87
C LEU A 152 20.26 -0.36 -0.66
N SER A 153 19.41 -1.06 -1.41
CA SER A 153 19.48 -1.15 -2.87
C SER A 153 18.39 -0.34 -3.57
N GLY A 154 17.31 0.01 -2.85
CA GLY A 154 16.29 0.90 -3.40
C GLY A 154 15.10 1.16 -2.51
N VAL A 155 14.22 2.01 -3.02
CA VAL A 155 12.92 2.35 -2.43
C VAL A 155 11.85 2.26 -3.50
N ILE A 156 10.76 1.57 -3.20
CA ILE A 156 9.58 1.52 -4.07
C ILE A 156 8.46 2.34 -3.41
N GLY A 157 7.89 3.27 -4.16
CA GLY A 157 6.70 4.03 -3.78
C GLY A 157 5.45 3.35 -4.31
N LEU A 158 4.46 3.15 -3.45
CA LEU A 158 3.15 2.62 -3.80
C LEU A 158 2.05 3.62 -3.49
N ALA A 159 1.09 3.76 -4.39
CA ALA A 159 -0.10 4.55 -4.17
C ALA A 159 -1.35 3.75 -4.51
N ASP A 160 -2.43 3.99 -3.77
CA ASP A 160 -3.75 3.46 -4.09
C ASP A 160 -4.54 4.56 -4.79
N ARG A 161 -5.16 4.22 -5.92
CA ARG A 161 -5.86 5.18 -6.75
C ARG A 161 -7.12 5.66 -6.03
N ILE A 162 -7.36 6.97 -6.05
CA ILE A 162 -8.63 7.52 -5.54
C ILE A 162 -9.77 7.06 -6.44
N LYS A 163 -10.86 6.54 -5.86
CA LYS A 163 -12.05 6.16 -6.66
C LYS A 163 -12.59 7.39 -7.40
N PRO A 164 -13.05 7.26 -8.65
CA PRO A 164 -13.61 8.38 -9.41
C PRO A 164 -14.73 9.12 -8.67
N SER A 165 -15.57 8.39 -7.92
CA SER A 165 -16.69 8.95 -7.16
C SER A 165 -16.32 9.59 -5.83
N SER A 166 -15.11 9.37 -5.29
CA SER A 166 -14.76 9.80 -3.94
C SER A 166 -14.77 11.32 -3.79
N LYS A 167 -14.30 12.05 -4.80
CA LYS A 167 -14.30 13.51 -4.78
C LYS A 167 -15.73 14.06 -4.69
N ASP A 168 -16.60 13.59 -5.57
CA ASP A 168 -18.00 14.04 -5.63
C ASP A 168 -18.75 13.66 -4.35
N ALA A 169 -18.50 12.47 -3.79
CA ALA A 169 -19.09 12.05 -2.53
C ALA A 169 -18.67 12.96 -1.36
N ILE A 170 -17.39 13.34 -1.27
CA ILE A 170 -16.89 14.25 -0.24
C ILE A 170 -17.49 15.65 -0.41
N VAL A 171 -17.59 16.16 -1.64
CA VAL A 171 -18.23 17.45 -1.92
C VAL A 171 -19.68 17.43 -1.47
N LEU A 172 -20.44 16.41 -1.86
CA LEU A 172 -21.85 16.27 -1.49
C LEU A 172 -22.02 16.21 0.04
N MET A 173 -21.16 15.47 0.75
CA MET A 173 -21.21 15.42 2.21
C MET A 173 -20.95 16.77 2.87
N LYS A 174 -20.00 17.55 2.34
CA LYS A 174 -19.71 18.91 2.82
C LYS A 174 -20.85 19.87 2.52
N GLU A 175 -21.46 19.78 1.34
CA GLU A 175 -22.64 20.58 0.96
C GLU A 175 -23.85 20.28 1.84
N MET A 176 -23.97 19.05 2.35
CA MET A 176 -24.96 18.67 3.36
C MET A 176 -24.66 19.21 4.77
N GLY A 177 -23.56 19.97 4.96
CA GLY A 177 -23.18 20.56 6.24
C GLY A 177 -22.45 19.61 7.19
N MET A 178 -21.98 18.45 6.71
CA MET A 178 -21.19 17.53 7.52
C MET A 178 -19.72 17.93 7.52
N ASN A 179 -19.06 17.80 8.67
CA ASN A 179 -17.62 17.85 8.79
C ASN A 179 -17.02 16.53 8.27
N VAL A 180 -16.10 16.58 7.30
CA VAL A 180 -15.47 15.38 6.72
C VAL A 180 -13.99 15.41 7.03
N VAL A 181 -13.50 14.38 7.72
CA VAL A 181 -12.11 14.20 8.17
C VAL A 181 -11.49 13.02 7.46
#